data_AF-A0A139XED0-F1
#
_entry.id   AF-A0A139XED0-F1
#
_cell.length_a   1.000
_cell.length_b   1.000
_cell.length_c   1.000
_cell.angle_alpha   90.00
_cell.angle_beta   90.00
_cell.angle_gamma   90.00
#
_symmetry.space_group_name_H-M   'P 1'
#
loop_
_entity.id
_entity.type
_entity.pdbx_description
1 polymer ?
#
loop_
_entity_poly.entity_id
_entity_poly.type
_entity_poly.pdbx_seq_one_letter_code
_entity_poly.pdbx_strand_id
1 'polypeptide(L)'
;MNRSNNRISHSSTTELLALAAQLQEQKSQDYIPSELIQAATEAGISPDSLQEALQLMYLKQTQDQSRRRNLRLIISSGVAGAAIALASVWGSFTLNQHSTIGGLAFSVANAHPAHPTPPGAPVPNDYTTTYNGRVQQYLLNPEGRVDGLLLDNKIQVKFPPHLSDRLTKAIAPNDEVSIIGVAGTPTQFGQEIRATQIVNLRTQQTIANQPPTVPPSPPANRVSYSSLSVDGIARHWLVGHRGELKGVILSSGVVVKFPPHVGDRLVSIIEGSDKVQVQGFGTRNTYGQVIEATTLTVNGQNVAIAPGTGVKRYRSTKP
;
A
#
# COMPACT_ATOMS: atom_id res chain seq x y z
N MET A 1 -65.57 23.80 -15.13
CA MET A 1 -65.04 22.42 -15.19
C MET A 1 -63.59 22.45 -14.75
N ASN A 2 -63.31 21.74 -13.66
CA ASN A 2 -62.20 21.99 -12.73
C ASN A 2 -60.91 21.30 -13.21
N ARG A 3 -59.77 21.99 -13.12
CA ARG A 3 -58.44 21.50 -13.53
C ARG A 3 -57.88 20.58 -12.45
N SER A 4 -57.78 19.28 -12.74
CA SER A 4 -57.11 18.33 -11.86
C SER A 4 -55.63 18.24 -12.22
N ASN A 5 -54.82 19.03 -11.50
CA ASN A 5 -53.36 18.92 -11.48
C ASN A 5 -52.98 17.52 -11.01
N ASN A 6 -52.28 16.76 -11.86
CA ASN A 6 -51.74 15.45 -11.54
C ASN A 6 -50.52 15.61 -10.60
N ARG A 7 -50.77 15.93 -9.33
CA ARG A 7 -49.74 15.97 -8.27
C ARG A 7 -49.52 14.55 -7.77
N ILE A 8 -48.31 14.05 -8.00
CA ILE A 8 -47.83 12.77 -7.48
C ILE A 8 -47.85 12.84 -5.94
N SER A 9 -48.43 11.82 -5.30
CA SER A 9 -48.53 11.73 -3.84
C SER A 9 -47.14 11.59 -3.19
N HIS A 10 -46.92 12.28 -2.06
CA HIS A 10 -45.63 12.35 -1.33
C HIS A 10 -45.03 10.97 -0.96
N SER A 11 -45.85 9.92 -0.85
CA SER A 11 -45.38 8.55 -0.57
C SER A 11 -44.68 7.91 -1.78
N SER A 12 -45.19 8.15 -2.99
CA SER A 12 -44.60 7.63 -4.24
C SER A 12 -43.27 8.32 -4.56
N THR A 13 -43.06 9.55 -4.11
CA THR A 13 -41.79 10.27 -4.26
C THR A 13 -40.69 9.64 -3.42
N THR A 14 -41.00 9.08 -2.24
CA THR A 14 -40.01 8.49 -1.32
C THR A 14 -39.58 7.10 -1.76
N GLU A 15 -40.51 6.28 -2.26
CA GLU A 15 -40.17 5.00 -2.90
C GLU A 15 -39.48 5.19 -4.24
N LEU A 16 -39.85 6.20 -5.05
CA LEU A 16 -39.07 6.58 -6.23
C LEU A 16 -37.66 7.06 -5.85
N LEU A 17 -37.51 7.83 -4.77
CA LEU A 17 -36.19 8.28 -4.31
C LEU A 17 -35.35 7.12 -3.77
N ALA A 18 -35.96 6.19 -3.02
CA ALA A 18 -35.28 5.04 -2.46
C ALA A 18 -34.90 4.02 -3.56
N LEU A 19 -35.81 3.77 -4.51
CA LEU A 19 -35.54 2.92 -5.66
C LEU A 19 -34.53 3.57 -6.62
N ALA A 20 -34.61 4.89 -6.82
CA ALA A 20 -33.59 5.64 -7.55
C ALA A 20 -32.24 5.57 -6.84
N ALA A 21 -32.19 5.74 -5.51
CA ALA A 21 -30.97 5.62 -4.72
C ALA A 21 -30.39 4.20 -4.79
N GLN A 22 -31.22 3.16 -4.76
CA GLN A 22 -30.79 1.77 -4.84
C GLN A 22 -30.33 1.39 -6.27
N LEU A 23 -31.00 1.91 -7.31
CA LEU A 23 -30.53 1.83 -8.69
C LEU A 23 -29.22 2.59 -8.90
N GLN A 24 -29.03 3.71 -8.19
CA GLN A 24 -27.81 4.50 -8.25
C GLN A 24 -26.67 3.78 -7.53
N GLU A 25 -26.92 3.14 -6.38
CA GLU A 25 -25.96 2.32 -5.64
C GLU A 25 -25.56 1.06 -6.44
N GLN A 26 -26.50 0.44 -7.17
CA GLN A 26 -26.20 -0.67 -8.08
C GLN A 26 -25.42 -0.23 -9.33
N LYS A 27 -25.56 1.05 -9.73
CA LYS A 27 -24.78 1.68 -10.81
C LYS A 27 -23.48 2.33 -10.31
N SER A 28 -23.23 2.34 -9.00
CA SER A 28 -22.06 2.94 -8.35
C SER A 28 -20.86 1.97 -8.30
N GLN A 29 -20.62 1.26 -9.40
CA GLN A 29 -19.31 0.66 -9.66
C GLN A 29 -18.56 1.60 -10.61
N ASP A 30 -17.48 2.16 -10.08
CA ASP A 30 -16.38 2.79 -10.82
C ASP A 30 -16.64 4.11 -11.55
N TYR A 31 -17.20 5.12 -10.87
CA TYR A 31 -17.05 6.50 -11.34
C TYR A 31 -15.60 6.97 -11.14
N ILE A 32 -14.85 7.00 -12.23
CA ILE A 32 -13.53 7.61 -12.28
C ILE A 32 -13.65 9.14 -12.10
N PRO A 33 -12.67 9.82 -11.47
CA PRO A 33 -12.73 11.26 -11.16
C PRO A 33 -13.09 12.16 -12.35
N SER A 34 -12.75 11.75 -13.58
CA SER A 34 -13.10 12.45 -14.82
C SER A 34 -14.60 12.45 -15.13
N GLU A 35 -15.33 11.39 -14.78
CA GLU A 35 -16.79 11.32 -14.99
C GLU A 35 -17.56 12.15 -13.96
N LEU A 36 -17.04 12.27 -12.73
CA LEU A 36 -17.60 13.17 -11.72
C LEU A 36 -17.43 14.65 -12.10
N ILE A 37 -16.28 15.01 -12.70
CA ILE A 37 -16.04 16.36 -13.23
C ILE A 37 -16.98 16.64 -14.39
N GLN A 38 -17.20 15.67 -15.28
CA GLN A 38 -18.11 15.81 -16.41
C GLN A 38 -19.57 15.95 -15.97
N ALA A 39 -20.04 15.12 -15.03
CA ALA A 39 -21.38 15.21 -14.47
C ALA A 39 -21.60 16.52 -13.67
N ALA A 40 -20.59 16.99 -12.95
CA ALA A 40 -20.67 18.23 -12.19
C ALA A 40 -20.65 19.47 -13.10
N THR A 41 -19.91 19.43 -14.21
CA THR A 41 -19.91 20.48 -15.24
C THR A 41 -21.27 20.54 -15.94
N GLU A 42 -21.87 19.38 -16.23
CA GLU A 42 -23.21 19.27 -16.83
C GLU A 42 -24.32 19.74 -15.87
N ALA A 43 -24.11 19.61 -14.56
CA ALA A 43 -24.97 20.16 -13.51
C ALA A 43 -24.71 21.65 -13.19
N GLY A 44 -23.78 22.32 -13.88
CA GLY A 44 -23.48 23.74 -13.71
C GLY A 44 -22.71 24.09 -12.43
N ILE A 45 -22.03 23.12 -11.80
CA ILE A 45 -21.24 23.33 -10.58
C ILE A 45 -19.86 23.88 -10.97
N SER A 46 -19.47 25.01 -10.35
CA SER A 46 -18.19 25.66 -10.63
C SER A 46 -16.99 24.75 -10.25
N PRO A 47 -15.91 24.70 -11.06
CA PRO A 47 -14.73 23.87 -10.80
C PRO A 47 -14.10 24.11 -9.42
N ASP A 48 -14.11 25.35 -8.92
CA ASP A 48 -13.55 25.70 -7.61
C ASP A 48 -14.31 25.01 -6.47
N SER A 49 -15.64 24.91 -6.58
CA SER A 49 -16.49 24.23 -5.60
C SER A 49 -16.26 22.72 -5.59
N LEU A 50 -15.89 22.14 -6.73
CA LEU A 50 -15.53 20.71 -6.81
C LEU A 50 -14.18 20.44 -6.17
N GLN A 51 -13.20 21.33 -6.34
CA GLN A 51 -11.92 21.22 -5.66
C GLN A 51 -12.06 21.35 -4.14
N GLU A 52 -12.90 22.28 -3.67
CA GLU A 52 -13.19 22.44 -2.25
C GLU A 52 -13.92 21.21 -1.67
N ALA A 53 -14.91 20.67 -2.40
CA ALA A 53 -15.62 19.46 -1.99
C ALA A 53 -14.69 18.23 -1.95
N LEU A 54 -13.80 18.07 -2.93
CA LEU A 54 -12.81 16.99 -2.95
C LEU A 54 -11.80 17.12 -1.80
N GLN A 55 -11.37 18.34 -1.50
CA GLN A 55 -10.46 18.60 -0.39
C GLN A 55 -11.13 18.33 0.96
N LEU A 56 -12.39 18.71 1.14
CA LEU A 56 -13.18 18.41 2.33
C LEU A 56 -13.42 16.90 2.49
N MET A 57 -13.68 16.17 1.40
CA MET A 57 -13.77 14.71 1.46
C MET A 57 -12.46 14.07 1.89
N TYR A 58 -11.33 14.51 1.33
CA TYR A 58 -10.01 13.99 1.69
C TYR A 58 -9.71 14.21 3.18
N LEU A 59 -9.97 15.42 3.68
CA LEU A 59 -9.82 15.76 5.09
C LEU A 59 -10.70 14.89 5.99
N LYS A 60 -11.98 14.74 5.64
CA LYS A 60 -12.92 13.92 6.42
C LYS A 60 -12.53 12.44 6.46
N GLN A 61 -12.03 11.90 5.34
CA GLN A 61 -11.62 10.50 5.25
C GLN A 61 -10.43 10.18 6.17
N THR A 62 -9.46 11.09 6.29
CA THR A 62 -8.33 10.92 7.23
C THR A 62 -8.78 10.95 8.69
N GLN A 63 -9.77 11.79 9.00
CA GLN A 63 -10.31 11.92 10.35
C GLN A 63 -11.15 10.70 10.75
N ASP A 64 -11.96 10.17 9.84
CA ASP A 64 -12.74 8.95 10.06
C ASP A 64 -11.85 7.71 10.21
N GLN A 65 -10.75 7.62 9.46
CA GLN A 65 -9.75 6.58 9.67
C GLN A 65 -9.10 6.67 11.06
N SER A 66 -8.81 7.88 11.53
CA SER A 66 -8.24 8.13 12.85
C SER A 66 -9.23 7.76 13.98
N ARG A 67 -10.51 8.12 13.82
CA ARG A 67 -11.59 7.69 14.74
C ARG A 67 -11.75 6.17 14.76
N ARG A 68 -11.71 5.50 13.60
CA ARG A 68 -11.81 4.03 13.50
C ARG A 68 -10.61 3.33 14.13
N ARG A 69 -9.41 3.91 14.04
CA ARG A 69 -8.19 3.38 14.68
C ARG A 69 -8.26 3.49 16.21
N ASN A 70 -8.81 4.57 16.74
CA ASN A 70 -9.05 4.74 18.18
C ASN A 70 -10.20 3.84 18.69
N LEU A 71 -11.20 3.53 17.86
CA LEU A 71 -12.29 2.62 18.25
C LEU A 71 -11.85 1.14 18.35
N ARG A 72 -10.79 0.73 17.61
CA ARG A 72 -10.25 -0.63 17.71
C ARG A 72 -9.47 -0.90 19.01
N LEU A 73 -9.14 0.14 19.77
CA LEU A 73 -8.44 0.01 21.06
C LEU A 73 -9.37 -0.06 22.28
N ILE A 74 -10.68 0.16 22.13
CA ILE A 74 -11.63 0.21 23.25
C ILE A 74 -12.44 -1.10 23.43
N ILE A 75 -12.26 -2.12 22.57
CA ILE A 75 -12.94 -3.43 22.72
C ILE A 75 -12.09 -4.48 23.47
N SER A 76 -10.85 -4.17 23.87
CA SER A 76 -9.98 -5.15 24.57
C SER A 76 -9.78 -4.94 26.07
N SER A 77 -10.43 -3.94 26.67
CA SER A 77 -10.48 -3.82 28.14
C SER A 77 -11.90 -3.52 28.57
N GLY A 78 -12.65 -4.57 28.91
CA GLY A 78 -13.89 -4.39 29.63
C GLY A 78 -13.60 -3.73 30.98
N VAL A 79 -14.15 -2.53 31.21
CA VAL A 79 -14.77 -2.03 32.44
C VAL A 79 -15.44 -0.67 32.11
N ALA A 80 -16.59 -0.44 32.75
CA ALA A 80 -17.60 0.61 32.59
C ALA A 80 -17.16 2.10 32.57
N GLY A 81 -18.02 2.94 31.95
CA GLY A 81 -18.10 4.41 32.12
C GLY A 81 -18.45 5.12 30.81
N ALA A 82 -19.74 5.30 30.42
CA ALA A 82 -20.58 6.48 30.74
C ALA A 82 -19.92 7.82 30.32
N ALA A 83 -20.51 8.80 29.60
CA ALA A 83 -21.88 9.07 29.17
C ALA A 83 -21.91 10.36 28.28
N ILE A 84 -22.96 10.53 27.45
CA ILE A 84 -23.72 11.78 27.12
C ILE A 84 -23.10 12.77 26.08
N ALA A 85 -23.80 13.39 25.11
CA ALA A 85 -25.22 13.71 24.83
C ALA A 85 -25.47 13.77 23.29
N LEU A 86 -26.56 13.24 22.70
CA LEU A 86 -28.01 13.59 22.67
C LEU A 86 -28.41 14.69 21.67
N ALA A 87 -29.27 14.30 20.70
CA ALA A 87 -30.62 14.84 20.45
C ALA A 87 -31.18 14.19 19.16
N SER A 88 -32.07 13.18 19.22
CA SER A 88 -33.56 13.28 19.25
C SER A 88 -34.14 14.00 18.03
N VAL A 89 -35.07 13.43 17.24
CA VAL A 89 -36.47 13.17 17.63
C VAL A 89 -37.08 12.01 16.82
N TRP A 90 -37.91 11.22 17.52
CA TRP A 90 -38.62 10.01 17.11
C TRP A 90 -39.98 10.32 16.46
N GLY A 91 -40.45 9.50 15.52
CA GLY A 91 -41.53 8.52 15.77
C GLY A 91 -42.88 9.04 15.23
N SER A 92 -43.84 8.27 14.72
CA SER A 92 -44.10 6.84 14.74
C SER A 92 -45.16 6.51 13.67
N PHE A 93 -45.11 5.28 13.17
CA PHE A 93 -46.20 4.32 12.82
C PHE A 93 -47.67 4.82 12.84
N THR A 94 -48.60 4.43 11.97
CA THR A 94 -49.04 3.06 11.58
C THR A 94 -49.85 3.11 10.26
N LEU A 95 -49.61 2.19 9.32
CA LEU A 95 -50.47 1.04 8.94
C LEU A 95 -51.93 1.38 8.52
N ASN A 96 -52.29 1.21 7.23
CA ASN A 96 -53.07 0.07 6.71
C ASN A 96 -53.68 0.33 5.29
N GLN A 97 -53.58 -0.72 4.46
CA GLN A 97 -54.61 -1.24 3.56
C GLN A 97 -54.89 -0.67 2.13
N HIS A 98 -54.76 -1.63 1.19
CA HIS A 98 -55.71 -2.03 0.16
C HIS A 98 -55.78 -1.26 -1.18
N SER A 99 -55.28 -1.96 -2.20
CA SER A 99 -56.06 -2.43 -3.35
C SER A 99 -55.92 -1.69 -4.70
N THR A 100 -55.52 -2.52 -5.69
CA THR A 100 -56.16 -2.78 -6.99
C THR A 100 -56.07 -1.80 -8.17
N ILE A 101 -55.49 -2.38 -9.24
CA ILE A 101 -56.01 -2.53 -10.63
C ILE A 101 -55.76 -1.40 -11.64
N GLY A 102 -55.28 -1.86 -12.80
CA GLY A 102 -55.40 -1.22 -14.13
C GLY A 102 -54.06 -0.62 -14.57
N GLY A 103 -53.20 -1.32 -15.33
CA GLY A 103 -53.48 -1.98 -16.60
C GLY A 103 -53.02 -1.04 -17.71
N LEU A 104 -52.02 -1.47 -18.51
CA LEU A 104 -52.00 -1.43 -19.98
C LEU A 104 -50.58 -1.74 -20.53
N ALA A 105 -50.53 -2.82 -21.31
CA ALA A 105 -49.69 -3.13 -22.47
C ALA A 105 -48.14 -3.05 -22.37
N PHE A 106 -47.51 -4.23 -22.27
CA PHE A 106 -46.13 -4.47 -22.68
C PHE A 106 -46.08 -4.98 -24.12
N SER A 107 -45.27 -4.35 -24.98
CA SER A 107 -44.78 -4.97 -26.21
C SER A 107 -43.50 -5.74 -25.90
N VAL A 108 -43.48 -7.03 -26.21
CA VAL A 108 -42.33 -7.91 -26.09
C VAL A 108 -41.48 -7.77 -27.35
N ALA A 109 -40.25 -7.27 -27.22
CA ALA A 109 -39.23 -7.35 -28.25
C ALA A 109 -38.16 -8.38 -27.83
N ASN A 110 -37.88 -9.29 -28.76
CA ASN A 110 -37.11 -10.52 -28.63
C ASN A 110 -35.79 -10.41 -27.85
N ALA A 111 -35.63 -11.27 -26.84
CA ALA A 111 -34.34 -11.58 -26.24
C ALA A 111 -33.50 -12.44 -27.20
N HIS A 112 -32.36 -11.93 -27.65
CA HIS A 112 -31.27 -12.76 -28.16
C HIS A 112 -30.53 -13.39 -26.96
N PRO A 113 -30.14 -14.68 -27.01
CA PRO A 113 -29.33 -15.29 -25.95
C PRO A 113 -27.94 -14.61 -25.91
N ALA A 114 -27.57 -14.14 -24.73
CA ALA A 114 -26.29 -13.49 -24.47
C ALA A 114 -25.13 -14.47 -24.73
N HIS A 115 -24.15 -14.03 -25.53
CA HIS A 115 -22.85 -14.68 -25.60
C HIS A 115 -22.12 -14.53 -24.25
N PRO A 116 -21.42 -15.55 -23.75
CA PRO A 116 -20.61 -15.43 -22.55
C PRO A 116 -19.45 -14.45 -22.81
N THR A 117 -19.35 -13.42 -21.97
CA THR A 117 -18.24 -12.47 -21.93
C THR A 117 -16.91 -13.21 -21.63
N PRO A 118 -15.78 -12.84 -22.28
CA PRO A 118 -14.48 -13.39 -21.94
C PRO A 118 -14.10 -13.08 -20.48
N PRO A 119 -13.31 -13.94 -19.80
CA PRO A 119 -12.79 -13.65 -18.47
C PRO A 119 -12.03 -12.32 -18.46
N GLY A 120 -12.31 -11.49 -17.46
CA GLY A 120 -11.99 -10.07 -17.39
C GLY A 120 -10.56 -9.69 -17.79
N ALA A 121 -10.47 -8.62 -18.57
CA ALA A 121 -9.24 -7.84 -18.68
C ALA A 121 -8.81 -7.37 -17.27
N PRO A 122 -7.51 -7.36 -16.95
CA PRO A 122 -7.02 -6.85 -15.67
C PRO A 122 -7.41 -5.37 -15.51
N VAL A 123 -8.06 -5.03 -14.39
CA VAL A 123 -8.23 -3.64 -13.96
C VAL A 123 -6.84 -2.99 -13.76
N PRO A 124 -6.57 -1.79 -14.31
CA PRO A 124 -5.36 -1.04 -14.01
C PRO A 124 -5.29 -0.70 -12.51
N ASN A 125 -4.14 -0.96 -11.87
CA ASN A 125 -3.90 -0.52 -10.50
C ASN A 125 -3.48 0.96 -10.52
N ASP A 126 -4.44 1.89 -10.41
CA ASP A 126 -4.29 3.34 -10.67
C ASP A 126 -3.50 4.17 -9.62
N TYR A 127 -2.49 3.60 -8.95
CA TYR A 127 -1.67 4.35 -7.98
C TYR A 127 -0.16 4.35 -8.31
N THR A 128 0.19 4.24 -9.60
CA THR A 128 1.59 4.36 -10.01
C THR A 128 1.99 5.81 -10.22
N THR A 129 3.18 6.19 -9.76
CA THR A 129 3.75 7.53 -9.90
C THR A 129 5.14 7.42 -10.52
N THR A 130 5.56 8.47 -11.22
CA THR A 130 6.89 8.56 -11.83
C THR A 130 7.87 9.25 -10.90
N TYR A 131 9.05 8.66 -10.73
CA TYR A 131 10.17 9.18 -9.93
C TYR A 131 11.43 9.19 -10.77
N ASN A 132 12.28 10.20 -10.60
CA ASN A 132 13.59 10.26 -11.26
C ASN A 132 14.69 10.33 -10.20
N GLY A 133 15.87 9.82 -10.50
CA GLY A 133 17.04 9.92 -9.63
C GLY A 133 18.27 9.25 -10.22
N ARG A 134 19.42 9.52 -9.61
CA ARG A 134 20.68 8.84 -9.96
C ARG A 134 20.87 7.62 -9.08
N VAL A 135 21.23 6.49 -9.68
CA VAL A 135 21.51 5.26 -8.93
C VAL A 135 22.78 5.47 -8.09
N GLN A 136 22.66 5.45 -6.76
CA GLN A 136 23.82 5.46 -5.87
C GLN A 136 24.45 4.07 -5.77
N GLN A 137 23.63 3.03 -5.57
CA GLN A 137 24.11 1.67 -5.43
C GLN A 137 22.99 0.63 -5.62
N TYR A 138 23.40 -0.60 -5.83
CA TYR A 138 22.53 -1.78 -5.78
C TYR A 138 22.12 -2.13 -4.35
N LEU A 139 20.91 -2.67 -4.20
CA LEU A 139 20.45 -3.34 -2.99
C LEU A 139 20.33 -4.84 -3.28
N LEU A 140 20.92 -5.67 -2.43
CA LEU A 140 20.99 -7.11 -2.62
C LEU A 140 20.00 -7.84 -1.71
N ASN A 141 19.41 -8.93 -2.19
CA ASN A 141 18.75 -9.94 -1.37
C ASN A 141 19.78 -10.82 -0.63
N PRO A 142 19.41 -11.56 0.43
CA PRO A 142 20.33 -12.46 1.12
C PRO A 142 21.06 -13.43 0.19
N GLU A 143 20.40 -13.85 -0.90
CA GLU A 143 20.95 -14.71 -1.94
C GLU A 143 22.00 -14.04 -2.82
N GLY A 144 22.29 -12.74 -2.62
CA GLY A 144 23.28 -11.96 -3.36
C GLY A 144 22.81 -11.43 -4.71
N ARG A 145 21.53 -11.61 -5.06
CA ARG A 145 20.93 -11.03 -6.27
C ARG A 145 20.53 -9.59 -6.02
N VAL A 146 20.60 -8.77 -7.06
CA VAL A 146 20.13 -7.39 -6.99
C VAL A 146 18.60 -7.40 -7.03
N ASP A 147 17.97 -6.87 -5.99
CA ASP A 147 16.52 -6.81 -5.84
C ASP A 147 16.02 -5.39 -5.51
N GLY A 148 16.91 -4.40 -5.59
CA GLY A 148 16.58 -3.00 -5.48
C GLY A 148 17.71 -2.07 -5.89
N LEU A 149 17.39 -0.78 -5.95
CA LEU A 149 18.33 0.33 -6.16
C LEU A 149 18.13 1.36 -5.05
N LEU A 150 19.21 1.94 -4.55
CA LEU A 150 19.15 3.18 -3.80
C LEU A 150 19.48 4.34 -4.74
N LEU A 151 18.62 5.35 -4.77
CA LEU A 151 18.84 6.58 -5.53
C LEU A 151 19.42 7.70 -4.65
N ASP A 152 20.03 8.71 -5.27
CA ASP A 152 20.64 9.90 -4.64
C ASP A 152 19.68 10.70 -3.76
N ASN A 153 18.40 10.70 -4.14
CA ASN A 153 17.31 11.33 -3.41
C ASN A 153 16.67 10.45 -2.32
N LYS A 154 17.37 9.40 -1.82
CA LYS A 154 16.90 8.48 -0.76
C LYS A 154 15.74 7.56 -1.16
N ILE A 155 15.35 7.54 -2.42
CA ILE A 155 14.36 6.57 -2.92
C ILE A 155 14.97 5.18 -2.99
N GLN A 156 14.22 4.20 -2.47
CA GLN A 156 14.58 2.78 -2.47
C GLN A 156 13.68 2.07 -3.48
N VAL A 157 14.19 1.85 -4.67
CA VAL A 157 13.46 1.17 -5.75
C VAL A 157 13.50 -0.33 -5.48
N LYS A 158 12.34 -0.97 -5.41
CA LYS A 158 12.18 -2.41 -5.21
C LYS A 158 11.62 -3.06 -6.46
N PHE A 159 12.21 -4.17 -6.88
CA PHE A 159 11.70 -4.99 -7.98
C PHE A 159 11.92 -6.48 -7.69
N PRO A 160 11.22 -7.38 -8.41
CA PRO A 160 11.38 -8.81 -8.20
C PRO A 160 12.81 -9.31 -8.50
N PRO A 161 13.38 -10.22 -7.68
CA PRO A 161 14.76 -10.70 -7.86
C PRO A 161 15.04 -11.36 -9.22
N HIS A 162 14.04 -11.91 -9.92
CA HIS A 162 14.25 -12.51 -11.25
C HIS A 162 14.65 -11.49 -12.32
N LEU A 163 14.41 -10.19 -12.09
CA LEU A 163 14.86 -9.13 -12.99
C LEU A 163 16.32 -8.71 -12.77
N SER A 164 17.01 -9.24 -11.75
CA SER A 164 18.39 -8.90 -11.39
C SER A 164 19.34 -8.87 -12.58
N ASP A 165 19.37 -9.93 -13.39
CA ASP A 165 20.35 -10.07 -14.48
C ASP A 165 20.07 -9.13 -15.66
N ARG A 166 18.79 -8.86 -15.92
CA ARG A 166 18.39 -7.90 -16.97
C ARG A 166 18.69 -6.47 -16.51
N LEU A 167 18.40 -6.17 -15.24
CA LEU A 167 18.60 -4.84 -14.67
C LEU A 167 20.07 -4.47 -14.56
N THR A 168 20.92 -5.35 -14.03
CA THR A 168 22.36 -5.10 -13.88
C THR A 168 23.12 -4.98 -15.19
N LYS A 169 22.57 -5.48 -16.32
CA LYS A 169 23.12 -5.25 -17.67
C LYS A 169 22.72 -3.90 -18.26
N ALA A 170 21.60 -3.32 -17.81
CA ALA A 170 21.00 -2.12 -18.40
C ALA A 170 21.23 -0.86 -17.56
N ILE A 171 21.42 -1.01 -16.26
CA ILE A 171 21.49 0.08 -15.28
C ILE A 171 22.65 -0.20 -14.36
N ALA A 172 23.60 0.74 -14.27
CA ALA A 172 24.72 0.71 -13.35
C ALA A 172 24.65 1.84 -12.32
N PRO A 173 25.39 1.77 -11.20
CA PRO A 173 25.59 2.93 -10.33
C PRO A 173 26.10 4.14 -11.13
N ASN A 174 25.61 5.32 -10.77
CA ASN A 174 25.76 6.61 -11.44
C ASN A 174 24.89 6.85 -12.69
N ASP A 175 24.16 5.85 -13.21
CA ASP A 175 23.16 6.09 -14.26
C ASP A 175 21.96 6.89 -13.70
N GLU A 176 21.36 7.71 -14.56
CA GLU A 176 20.08 8.37 -14.29
C GLU A 176 18.93 7.49 -14.75
N VAL A 177 17.92 7.34 -13.89
CA VAL A 177 16.79 6.46 -14.13
C VAL A 177 15.45 7.16 -13.88
N SER A 178 14.43 6.75 -14.63
CA SER A 178 13.03 7.06 -14.38
C SER A 178 12.30 5.78 -13.95
N ILE A 179 11.51 5.87 -12.89
CA ILE A 179 10.85 4.76 -12.23
C ILE A 179 9.36 5.04 -12.23
N ILE A 180 8.59 4.13 -12.80
CA ILE A 180 7.14 4.08 -12.62
C ILE A 180 6.88 3.00 -11.59
N GLY A 181 6.11 3.31 -10.55
CA GLY A 181 5.83 2.33 -9.50
C GLY A 181 4.87 2.81 -8.44
N VAL A 182 4.52 1.89 -7.54
CA VAL A 182 3.63 2.17 -6.41
C VAL A 182 4.47 2.67 -5.24
N ALA A 183 4.11 3.84 -4.72
CA ALA A 183 4.82 4.49 -3.63
C ALA A 183 4.45 3.91 -2.27
N GLY A 184 5.45 3.63 -1.44
CA GLY A 184 5.26 3.29 -0.03
C GLY A 184 5.11 4.53 0.85
N THR A 185 5.06 4.33 2.17
CA THR A 185 5.04 5.42 3.15
C THR A 185 6.36 6.20 3.13
N PRO A 186 6.36 7.52 2.88
CA PRO A 186 7.57 8.33 3.00
C PRO A 186 7.97 8.50 4.47
N THR A 187 9.28 8.49 4.73
CA THR A 187 9.86 8.68 6.06
C THR A 187 11.08 9.60 5.98
N GLN A 188 11.60 10.04 7.13
CA GLN A 188 12.88 10.76 7.19
C GLN A 188 14.08 9.96 6.65
N PHE A 189 13.98 8.62 6.65
CA PHE A 189 15.03 7.71 6.21
C PHE A 189 14.96 7.43 4.70
N GLY A 190 13.82 7.69 4.06
CA GLY A 190 13.58 7.44 2.65
C GLY A 190 12.18 6.91 2.38
N GLN A 191 11.98 6.39 1.16
CA GLN A 191 10.71 5.84 0.71
C GLN A 191 10.96 4.65 -0.23
N GLU A 192 10.28 3.53 0.00
CA GLU A 192 10.32 2.39 -0.93
C GLU A 192 9.33 2.60 -2.08
N ILE A 193 9.77 2.44 -3.33
CA ILE A 193 8.93 2.44 -4.52
C ILE A 193 8.96 1.04 -5.12
N ARG A 194 7.81 0.38 -5.23
CA ARG A 194 7.71 -0.90 -5.93
C ARG A 194 7.58 -0.65 -7.42
N ALA A 195 8.67 -0.84 -8.14
CA ALA A 195 8.74 -0.53 -9.56
C ALA A 195 7.89 -1.47 -10.40
N THR A 196 7.06 -0.89 -11.25
CA THR A 196 6.42 -1.57 -12.38
C THR A 196 7.26 -1.39 -13.65
N GLN A 197 8.02 -0.30 -13.75
CA GLN A 197 8.93 -0.03 -14.86
C GLN A 197 10.12 0.82 -14.40
N ILE A 198 11.30 0.54 -14.95
CA ILE A 198 12.52 1.33 -14.75
C ILE A 198 13.13 1.61 -16.12
N VAL A 199 13.42 2.88 -16.41
CA VAL A 199 14.00 3.34 -17.66
C VAL A 199 15.35 3.98 -17.37
N ASN A 200 16.41 3.52 -18.06
CA ASN A 200 17.69 4.23 -18.05
C ASN A 200 17.57 5.45 -18.97
N LEU A 201 17.72 6.65 -18.43
CA LEU A 201 17.48 7.89 -19.18
C LEU A 201 18.56 8.17 -20.22
N ARG A 202 19.76 7.61 -20.04
CA ARG A 202 20.87 7.75 -21.00
C ARG A 202 20.73 6.80 -22.18
N THR A 203 20.43 5.52 -21.91
CA THR A 203 20.35 4.48 -22.96
C THR A 203 18.94 4.26 -23.50
N GLN A 204 17.93 4.87 -22.87
CA GLN A 204 16.49 4.67 -23.14
C GLN A 204 16.03 3.19 -23.00
N GLN A 205 16.85 2.35 -22.35
CA GLN A 205 16.48 0.96 -22.11
C GLN A 205 15.43 0.87 -21.01
N THR A 206 14.36 0.12 -21.30
CA THR A 206 13.24 -0.09 -20.40
C THR A 206 13.24 -1.51 -19.82
N ILE A 207 13.11 -1.58 -18.50
CA ILE A 207 12.95 -2.80 -17.71
C ILE A 207 11.56 -2.76 -17.08
N ALA A 208 10.63 -3.55 -17.62
CA ALA A 208 9.29 -3.69 -17.07
C ALA A 208 9.20 -4.89 -16.11
N ASN A 209 8.37 -4.77 -15.09
CA ASN A 209 8.03 -5.87 -14.21
C ASN A 209 7.10 -6.84 -14.95
N GLN A 210 7.68 -7.92 -15.45
CA GLN A 210 6.99 -9.00 -16.13
C GLN A 210 7.15 -10.30 -15.33
N PRO A 211 6.15 -11.20 -15.37
CA PRO A 211 6.30 -12.52 -14.78
C PRO A 211 7.51 -13.26 -15.38
N PRO A 212 8.13 -14.20 -14.63
CA PRO A 212 9.23 -15.00 -15.15
C PRO A 212 8.83 -15.71 -16.45
N THR A 213 9.64 -15.57 -17.50
CA THR A 213 9.39 -16.20 -18.80
C THR A 213 9.72 -17.69 -18.81
N VAL A 214 10.49 -18.16 -17.82
CA VAL A 214 10.90 -19.56 -17.66
C VAL A 214 10.49 -20.00 -16.25
N PRO A 215 9.92 -21.21 -16.09
CA PRO A 215 9.64 -21.75 -14.76
C PRO A 215 10.93 -21.76 -13.91
N PRO A 216 10.83 -21.49 -12.60
CA PRO A 216 12.00 -21.44 -11.74
C PRO A 216 12.75 -22.76 -11.83
N SER A 217 14.04 -22.70 -12.17
CA SER A 217 14.89 -23.87 -12.10
C SER A 217 14.87 -24.42 -10.66
N PRO A 218 14.98 -25.75 -10.48
CA PRO A 218 15.21 -26.32 -9.15
C PRO A 218 16.33 -25.55 -8.47
N PRO A 219 16.23 -25.25 -7.17
CA PRO A 219 17.23 -24.43 -6.48
C PRO A 219 18.60 -25.03 -6.75
N ALA A 220 19.42 -24.30 -7.51
CA ALA A 220 20.80 -24.66 -7.71
C ALA A 220 21.44 -24.60 -6.31
N ASN A 221 21.72 -25.76 -5.73
CA ASN A 221 22.47 -25.85 -4.50
C ASN A 221 23.79 -25.11 -4.71
N ARG A 222 23.89 -23.88 -4.18
CA ARG A 222 24.83 -23.40 -3.16
C ARG A 222 24.88 -21.87 -3.19
N VAL A 223 23.82 -21.21 -2.72
CA VAL A 223 24.02 -19.86 -2.18
C VAL A 223 24.98 -20.05 -1.00
N SER A 224 26.24 -19.68 -1.22
CA SER A 224 27.29 -19.85 -0.21
C SER A 224 27.21 -18.67 0.73
N TYR A 225 26.35 -18.80 1.73
CA TYR A 225 26.34 -17.88 2.86
C TYR A 225 27.65 -18.01 3.62
N SER A 226 28.33 -16.89 3.80
CA SER A 226 29.51 -16.79 4.66
C SER A 226 29.10 -16.17 5.99
N SER A 227 29.71 -16.60 7.09
CA SER A 227 29.65 -15.84 8.33
C SER A 227 30.47 -14.57 8.15
N LEU A 228 29.84 -13.42 8.40
CA LEU A 228 30.42 -12.11 8.16
C LEU A 228 30.25 -11.26 9.41
N SER A 229 31.27 -10.46 9.71
CA SER A 229 31.20 -9.40 10.70
C SER A 229 31.73 -8.12 10.09
N VAL A 230 31.05 -7.01 10.37
CA VAL A 230 31.50 -5.69 9.94
C VAL A 230 31.08 -4.64 10.97
N ASP A 231 31.90 -3.63 11.11
CA ASP A 231 31.61 -2.42 11.85
C ASP A 231 31.72 -1.20 10.92
N GLY A 232 31.00 -0.13 11.23
CA GLY A 232 31.04 1.09 10.45
C GLY A 232 30.02 2.13 10.89
N ILE A 233 29.94 3.22 10.14
CA ILE A 233 28.94 4.28 10.37
C ILE A 233 27.73 4.02 9.50
N ALA A 234 26.52 4.18 10.03
CA ALA A 234 25.30 4.16 9.26
C ALA A 234 25.32 5.32 8.24
N ARG A 235 25.35 4.97 6.95
CA ARG A 235 25.26 5.93 5.84
C ARG A 235 23.80 6.18 5.45
N HIS A 236 22.99 5.13 5.43
CA HIS A 236 21.59 5.23 5.02
C HIS A 236 20.73 4.12 5.64
N TRP A 237 19.66 4.48 6.32
CA TRP A 237 18.70 3.54 6.89
C TRP A 237 17.68 3.09 5.82
N LEU A 238 17.44 1.78 5.72
CA LEU A 238 16.53 1.20 4.72
C LEU A 238 15.12 1.03 5.28
N VAL A 239 14.11 1.36 4.46
CA VAL A 239 12.69 1.28 4.82
C VAL A 239 11.93 0.31 3.93
N GLY A 240 10.92 -0.34 4.49
CA GLY A 240 9.94 -1.12 3.75
C GLY A 240 8.82 -0.26 3.17
N HIS A 241 7.93 -0.89 2.41
CA HIS A 241 6.79 -0.23 1.78
C HIS A 241 5.86 0.49 2.77
N ARG A 242 5.80 0.04 4.03
CA ARG A 242 4.95 0.66 5.06
C ARG A 242 5.72 1.71 5.87
N GLY A 243 6.98 1.98 5.53
CA GLY A 243 7.88 2.90 6.23
C GLY A 243 8.61 2.26 7.41
N GLU A 244 8.49 0.95 7.63
CA GLU A 244 9.22 0.25 8.68
C GLU A 244 10.71 0.17 8.38
N LEU A 245 11.57 0.30 9.39
CA LEU A 245 12.99 0.06 9.20
C LEU A 245 13.25 -1.44 8.97
N LYS A 246 14.02 -1.77 7.93
CA LYS A 246 14.34 -3.16 7.54
C LYS A 246 15.83 -3.43 7.35
N GLY A 247 16.66 -2.40 7.46
CA GLY A 247 18.09 -2.52 7.23
C GLY A 247 18.83 -1.21 7.35
N VAL A 248 20.14 -1.27 7.14
CA VAL A 248 21.04 -0.11 7.09
C VAL A 248 22.16 -0.37 6.11
N ILE A 249 22.59 0.68 5.42
CA ILE A 249 23.79 0.69 4.58
C ILE A 249 24.89 1.35 5.39
N LEU A 250 26.02 0.66 5.52
CA LEU A 250 27.19 1.19 6.21
C LEU A 250 28.02 2.09 5.30
N SER A 251 28.94 2.84 5.91
CA SER A 251 29.93 3.68 5.22
C SER A 251 30.85 2.89 4.28
N SER A 252 30.94 1.56 4.43
CA SER A 252 31.62 0.65 3.51
C SER A 252 30.78 0.26 2.28
N GLY A 253 29.50 0.61 2.24
CA GLY A 253 28.53 0.15 1.23
C GLY A 253 27.87 -1.20 1.55
N VAL A 254 28.24 -1.84 2.67
CA VAL A 254 27.62 -3.11 3.09
C VAL A 254 26.15 -2.87 3.46
N VAL A 255 25.27 -3.69 2.91
CA VAL A 255 23.84 -3.72 3.23
C VAL A 255 23.59 -4.68 4.39
N VAL A 256 23.12 -4.16 5.51
CA VAL A 256 22.69 -4.97 6.66
C VAL A 256 21.18 -5.06 6.65
N LYS A 257 20.64 -6.27 6.77
CA LYS A 257 19.20 -6.54 6.85
C LYS A 257 18.84 -7.08 8.22
N PHE A 258 17.68 -6.69 8.71
CA PHE A 258 17.10 -7.19 9.95
C PHE A 258 15.57 -7.23 9.86
N PRO A 259 14.91 -8.06 10.67
CA PRO A 259 13.45 -8.12 10.71
C PRO A 259 12.81 -6.79 11.13
N PRO A 260 11.56 -6.50 10.71
CA PRO A 260 10.86 -5.25 11.07
C PRO A 260 10.80 -4.94 12.56
N HIS A 261 10.62 -5.94 13.44
CA HIS A 261 10.56 -5.72 14.89
C HIS A 261 11.87 -5.23 15.50
N VAL A 262 13.00 -5.45 14.82
CA VAL A 262 14.29 -4.84 15.18
C VAL A 262 14.25 -3.36 14.81
N GLY A 263 13.74 -3.05 13.62
CA GLY A 263 13.51 -1.69 13.14
C GLY A 263 12.67 -0.84 14.10
N ASP A 264 11.57 -1.37 14.62
CA ASP A 264 10.70 -0.66 15.55
C ASP A 264 11.43 -0.20 16.83
N ARG A 265 12.42 -0.98 17.29
CA ARG A 265 13.26 -0.64 18.46
C ARG A 265 14.35 0.37 18.11
N LEU A 266 14.78 0.40 16.86
CA LEU A 266 15.87 1.26 16.39
C LEU A 266 15.44 2.71 16.23
N VAL A 267 14.17 2.97 15.89
CA VAL A 267 13.68 4.33 15.60
C VAL A 267 13.95 5.30 16.76
N SER A 268 13.95 4.83 18.01
CA SER A 268 14.20 5.67 19.20
C SER A 268 15.68 5.90 19.53
N ILE A 269 16.62 5.23 18.87
CA ILE A 269 18.06 5.30 19.19
C ILE A 269 18.94 5.79 18.04
N ILE A 270 18.35 6.00 16.86
CA ILE A 270 19.05 6.48 15.66
C ILE A 270 19.24 7.99 15.74
N GLU A 271 20.49 8.43 15.55
CA GLU A 271 20.91 9.84 15.62
C GLU A 271 21.49 10.36 14.30
N GLY A 272 21.62 9.50 13.27
CA GLY A 272 22.02 9.90 11.91
C GLY A 272 23.53 9.84 11.62
N SER A 273 24.35 9.47 12.59
CA SER A 273 25.77 9.09 12.43
C SER A 273 26.10 7.87 13.27
N ASP A 274 25.21 6.89 13.21
CA ASP A 274 25.19 5.79 14.16
C ASP A 274 26.38 4.83 13.94
N LYS A 275 27.06 4.48 15.04
CA LYS A 275 28.08 3.43 15.01
C LYS A 275 27.37 2.08 15.03
N VAL A 276 27.51 1.32 13.96
CA VAL A 276 26.87 0.02 13.79
C VAL A 276 27.93 -1.07 13.80
N GLN A 277 27.70 -2.11 14.60
CA GLN A 277 28.44 -3.36 14.57
C GLN A 277 27.47 -4.49 14.31
N VAL A 278 27.80 -5.35 13.35
CA VAL A 278 26.94 -6.46 12.95
C VAL A 278 27.75 -7.75 12.82
N GLN A 279 27.10 -8.84 13.19
CA GLN A 279 27.50 -10.20 12.85
C GLN A 279 26.31 -10.91 12.24
N GLY A 280 26.56 -11.82 11.31
CA GLY A 280 25.50 -12.57 10.68
C GLY A 280 25.97 -13.44 9.53
N PHE A 281 25.03 -13.80 8.67
CA PHE A 281 25.27 -14.57 7.47
C PHE A 281 24.97 -13.73 6.24
N GLY A 282 25.72 -13.94 5.18
CA GLY A 282 25.53 -13.11 4.00
C GLY A 282 26.34 -13.52 2.80
N THR A 283 26.23 -12.72 1.76
CA THR A 283 26.90 -12.93 0.47
C THR A 283 27.71 -11.70 0.10
N ARG A 284 28.83 -11.93 -0.59
CA ARG A 284 29.67 -10.89 -1.19
C ARG A 284 29.91 -11.26 -2.65
N ASN A 285 29.63 -10.33 -3.55
CA ASN A 285 29.88 -10.50 -4.98
C ASN A 285 30.22 -9.16 -5.63
N THR A 286 30.24 -9.11 -6.97
CA THR A 286 30.57 -7.91 -7.73
C THR A 286 29.58 -6.75 -7.57
N TYR A 287 28.36 -7.02 -7.12
CA TYR A 287 27.31 -6.00 -6.95
C TYR A 287 27.32 -5.39 -5.54
N GLY A 288 28.02 -6.02 -4.59
CA GLY A 288 28.15 -5.53 -3.23
C GLY A 288 28.21 -6.66 -2.21
N GLN A 289 27.91 -6.30 -0.97
CA GLN A 289 27.89 -7.22 0.16
C GLN A 289 26.63 -6.99 0.98
N VAL A 290 26.00 -8.08 1.38
CA VAL A 290 24.81 -8.08 2.21
C VAL A 290 24.98 -9.01 3.40
N ILE A 291 24.48 -8.62 4.56
CA ILE A 291 24.51 -9.40 5.80
C ILE A 291 23.10 -9.41 6.39
N GLU A 292 22.55 -10.58 6.62
CA GLU A 292 21.40 -10.77 7.51
C GLU A 292 21.92 -10.85 8.94
N ALA A 293 21.58 -9.84 9.74
CA ALA A 293 22.11 -9.70 11.08
C ALA A 293 21.58 -10.81 12.00
N THR A 294 22.48 -11.46 12.73
CA THR A 294 22.18 -12.31 13.92
C THR A 294 22.53 -11.59 15.22
N THR A 295 23.39 -10.59 15.13
CA THR A 295 23.70 -9.66 16.22
C THR A 295 23.84 -8.26 15.63
N LEU A 296 23.25 -7.27 16.30
CA LEU A 296 23.28 -5.88 15.88
C LEU A 296 23.50 -5.00 17.10
N THR A 297 24.57 -4.21 17.08
CA THR A 297 24.83 -3.17 18.08
C THR A 297 24.81 -1.82 17.39
N VAL A 298 24.07 -0.87 17.93
CA VAL A 298 23.95 0.50 17.41
C VAL A 298 24.27 1.46 18.55
N ASN A 299 25.23 2.36 18.35
CA ASN A 299 25.69 3.34 19.35
C ASN A 299 26.09 2.68 20.70
N GLY A 300 26.66 1.47 20.63
CA GLY A 300 27.06 0.68 21.80
C GLY A 300 25.91 -0.08 22.48
N GLN A 301 24.66 0.08 22.01
CA GLN A 301 23.51 -0.65 22.52
C GLN A 301 23.23 -1.90 21.68
N ASN A 302 23.21 -3.08 22.32
CA ASN A 302 22.83 -4.32 21.66
C ASN A 302 21.32 -4.35 21.40
N VAL A 303 20.93 -4.62 20.16
CA VAL A 303 19.54 -4.68 19.71
C VAL A 303 19.18 -6.13 19.43
N ALA A 304 18.32 -6.70 20.26
CA ALA A 304 17.94 -8.10 20.15
C ALA A 304 17.21 -8.39 18.83
N ILE A 305 17.74 -9.34 18.05
CA ILE A 305 17.22 -9.73 16.74
C ILE A 305 16.20 -10.86 16.83
N ALA A 306 16.37 -11.79 17.77
CA ALA A 306 15.36 -12.82 18.00
C ALA A 306 14.05 -12.18 18.50
N PRO A 307 12.88 -12.65 18.05
CA PRO A 307 11.65 -12.33 18.75
C PRO A 307 11.84 -12.80 20.20
N GLY A 308 11.52 -11.93 21.17
CA GLY A 308 11.71 -12.25 22.57
C GLY A 308 11.00 -13.56 22.87
N THR A 309 11.75 -14.64 23.02
CA THR A 309 11.19 -15.92 23.44
C THR A 309 10.76 -15.68 24.88
N GLY A 310 9.46 -15.52 25.08
CA GLY A 310 8.84 -15.75 26.37
C GLY A 310 9.10 -17.20 26.74
N VAL A 311 10.28 -17.48 27.29
CA VAL A 311 10.59 -18.76 27.90
C VAL A 311 9.68 -18.84 29.12
N LYS A 312 8.50 -19.45 28.95
CA LYS A 312 7.80 -20.09 30.06
C LYS A 312 8.77 -21.12 30.62
N ARG A 313 9.48 -20.75 31.68
CA ARG A 313 10.20 -21.70 32.51
C ARG A 313 9.13 -22.66 33.04
N TYR A 314 9.00 -23.83 32.42
CA TYR A 314 8.32 -24.94 33.06
C TYR A 314 9.14 -25.29 34.28
N ARG A 315 8.66 -24.86 35.44
CA ARG A 315 9.15 -25.31 36.74
C ARG A 315 8.86 -26.81 36.81
N SER A 316 9.87 -27.62 36.55
CA SER A 316 9.84 -29.05 36.86
C SER A 316 9.75 -29.16 38.38
N THR A 317 8.56 -29.44 38.89
CA THR A 317 8.38 -29.96 40.25
C THR A 317 8.38 -31.47 40.17
N LYS A 318 9.44 -32.10 40.68
CA LYS A 318 9.39 -33.41 41.36
C LYS A 318 10.72 -33.67 42.08
N PRO A 319 10.77 -34.56 43.08
CA PRO A 319 9.92 -35.74 43.32
C PRO A 319 8.67 -35.51 44.18
#